data_AF-A0A0B7FA28-F1
#
_entry.id   AF-A0A0B7FA28-F1
#
_cell.length_a   1.000
_cell.length_b   1.000
_cell.length_c   1.000
_cell.angle_alpha   90.00
_cell.angle_beta   90.00
_cell.angle_gamma   90.00
#
_symmetry.space_group_name_H-M   'P 1'
#
loop_
_entity.id
_entity.type
_entity.pdbx_description
1 polymer ?
#
loop_
_entity_poly.entity_id
_entity_poly.type
_entity_poly.pdbx_seq_one_letter_code
_entity_poly.pdbx_strand_id
1 'polypeptide(L)'
;MLHMGLPHVNVLSKLDLLSRYGDLDFNLDFYTEVQDLSYLQNVLSASHPRFSALNEAICGLVEDFSLVAFETLAVEDKQSMIHLTRTIDRILGYVFVQAPQTDGNAPQGIGTLRPNQDALFTSAMGALPGHSIQDIQERWVDSREEYDAWESREWRKEGEEAAKRENQNN
;
A
#
# COMPACT_ATOMS: atom_id res chain seq x y z
N MET A 1 -13.35 10.25 -17.01
CA MET A 1 -12.09 9.47 -17.11
C MET A 1 -11.17 10.09 -18.16
N LEU A 2 -10.05 10.66 -17.72
CA LEU A 2 -8.97 11.07 -18.61
C LEU A 2 -8.19 9.84 -19.11
N HIS A 3 -7.91 9.79 -20.41
CA HIS A 3 -7.02 8.78 -20.98
C HIS A 3 -5.57 9.22 -20.77
N MET A 4 -4.95 8.75 -19.69
CA MET A 4 -3.50 8.87 -19.52
C MET A 4 -2.79 7.89 -20.48
N GLY A 5 -1.68 8.31 -21.08
CA GLY A 5 -0.94 7.49 -22.05
C GLY A 5 -0.16 6.33 -21.43
N LEU A 6 -0.04 6.28 -20.11
CA LEU A 6 0.67 5.26 -19.35
C LEU A 6 -0.09 4.91 -18.06
N PRO A 7 0.05 3.68 -17.54
CA PRO A 7 -0.44 3.34 -16.22
C PRO A 7 0.20 4.23 -15.15
N HIS A 8 -0.59 4.64 -14.17
CA HIS A 8 -0.15 5.51 -13.09
C HIS A 8 -0.66 5.00 -11.74
N VAL A 9 0.18 5.09 -10.72
CA VAL A 9 -0.15 4.78 -9.32
C VAL A 9 0.36 5.94 -8.48
N ASN A 10 -0.51 6.56 -7.69
CA ASN A 10 -0.07 7.52 -6.68
C ASN A 10 0.23 6.76 -5.39
N VAL A 11 1.31 7.12 -4.71
CA VAL A 11 1.71 6.47 -3.46
C VAL A 11 1.91 7.52 -2.39
N LEU A 12 1.20 7.37 -1.27
CA LEU A 12 1.50 8.08 -0.02
C LEU A 12 2.63 7.35 0.68
N SER A 13 3.86 7.75 0.35
CA SER A 13 5.07 7.23 0.99
C SER A 13 5.27 7.81 2.38
N LYS A 14 5.97 7.06 3.23
CA LYS A 14 6.45 7.50 4.56
C LYS A 14 5.34 7.66 5.59
N LEU A 15 4.35 6.76 5.58
CA LEU A 15 3.32 6.72 6.63
C LEU A 15 3.92 6.50 8.02
N ASP A 16 5.09 5.87 8.09
CA ASP A 16 5.90 5.74 9.30
C ASP A 16 6.32 7.07 9.94
N LEU A 17 6.27 8.19 9.21
CA LEU A 17 6.58 9.52 9.76
C LEU A 17 5.35 10.31 10.19
N LEU A 18 4.14 9.83 9.90
CA LEU A 18 2.91 10.59 10.07
C LEU A 18 2.71 11.04 11.52
N SER A 19 3.01 10.17 12.48
CA SER A 19 2.92 10.48 13.92
C SER A 19 3.85 11.63 14.38
N ARG A 20 4.87 11.99 13.59
CA ARG A 20 5.77 13.13 13.91
C ARG A 20 5.17 14.48 13.52
N TYR A 21 4.18 14.50 12.62
CA TYR A 21 3.59 15.72 12.09
C TYR A 21 2.32 16.15 12.83
N GLY A 22 1.77 15.29 13.69
CA GLY A 22 0.58 15.55 14.50
C GLY A 22 -0.57 14.61 14.14
N ASP A 23 -1.71 14.83 14.79
CA ASP A 23 -2.94 14.09 14.49
C ASP A 23 -3.53 14.53 13.15
N LEU A 24 -4.14 13.58 12.44
CA LEU A 24 -4.87 13.88 11.23
C LEU A 24 -6.26 14.43 11.56
N ASP A 25 -6.71 15.41 10.77
CA ASP A 25 -8.08 15.93 10.87
C ASP A 25 -9.14 14.89 10.46
N PHE A 26 -8.74 13.92 9.61
CA PHE A 26 -9.60 12.86 9.08
C PHE A 26 -8.91 11.49 9.11
N ASN A 27 -9.69 10.42 8.96
CA ASN A 27 -9.17 9.06 8.81
C ASN A 27 -8.31 8.93 7.54
N LEU A 28 -7.42 7.94 7.52
CA LEU A 28 -6.51 7.71 6.41
C LEU A 28 -7.26 7.38 5.10
N ASP A 29 -8.39 6.67 5.20
CA ASP A 29 -9.32 6.37 4.10
C ASP A 29 -9.74 7.62 3.30
N PHE A 30 -9.91 8.75 4.00
CA PHE A 30 -10.30 10.01 3.37
C PHE A 30 -9.24 10.52 2.39
N TYR A 31 -7.97 10.43 2.80
CA TYR A 31 -6.83 10.90 2.02
C TYR A 31 -6.41 9.92 0.91
N THR A 32 -6.78 8.65 1.02
CA THR A 32 -6.44 7.62 0.02
C THR A 32 -7.48 7.52 -1.08
N GLU A 33 -8.78 7.53 -0.73
CA GLU A 33 -9.87 7.34 -1.69
C GLU A 33 -10.32 8.64 -2.37
N VAL A 34 -10.14 9.80 -1.70
CA VAL A 34 -10.37 11.14 -2.26
C VAL A 34 -11.75 11.29 -2.94
N GLN A 35 -12.79 10.70 -2.33
CA GLN A 35 -14.15 10.67 -2.92
C GLN A 35 -14.98 11.93 -2.65
N ASP A 36 -14.92 12.48 -1.43
CA ASP A 36 -15.69 13.68 -1.05
C ASP A 36 -14.74 14.71 -0.43
N LEU A 37 -14.34 15.71 -1.23
CA LEU A 37 -13.39 16.72 -0.79
C LEU A 37 -14.05 17.91 -0.07
N SER A 38 -15.37 17.89 0.13
CA SER A 38 -16.11 18.99 0.77
C SER A 38 -15.63 19.27 2.20
N TYR A 39 -15.30 18.22 2.96
CA TYR A 39 -14.74 18.33 4.31
C TYR A 39 -13.37 19.02 4.30
N LEU A 40 -12.52 18.67 3.35
CA LEU A 40 -11.20 19.27 3.18
C LEU A 40 -11.31 20.74 2.78
N GLN A 41 -12.25 21.07 1.89
CA GLN A 41 -12.50 22.44 1.45
C GLN A 41 -12.85 23.36 2.63
N ASN A 42 -13.65 22.87 3.59
CA ASN A 42 -14.02 23.62 4.78
C ASN A 42 -12.80 23.91 5.67
N VAL A 43 -11.96 22.90 5.91
CA VAL A 43 -10.72 23.06 6.70
C VAL A 43 -9.73 24.00 6.01
N LEU A 44 -9.54 23.85 4.71
CA LEU A 44 -8.65 24.71 3.91
C LEU A 44 -9.14 26.16 3.86
N SER A 45 -10.45 26.37 3.75
CA SER A 45 -11.05 27.72 3.74
C SER A 45 -10.95 28.40 5.10
N ALA A 46 -11.02 27.64 6.20
CA ALA A 46 -10.78 28.16 7.54
C ALA A 46 -9.31 28.56 7.76
N SER A 47 -8.37 27.77 7.24
CA SER A 47 -6.93 28.03 7.37
C SER A 47 -6.43 29.16 6.44
N HIS A 48 -6.87 29.15 5.18
CA HIS A 48 -6.42 30.06 4.12
C HIS A 48 -7.59 30.65 3.33
N PRO A 49 -8.38 31.56 3.94
CA PRO A 49 -9.61 32.09 3.33
C PRO A 49 -9.37 32.86 2.02
N ARG A 50 -8.15 33.38 1.81
CA ARG A 50 -7.76 34.09 0.59
C ARG A 50 -7.87 33.22 -0.67
N PHE A 51 -7.72 31.89 -0.54
CA PHE A 51 -7.68 30.95 -1.65
C PHE A 51 -8.91 30.04 -1.72
N SER A 52 -10.01 30.38 -1.04
CA SER A 52 -11.20 29.54 -0.96
C SER A 52 -11.75 29.13 -2.34
N ALA A 53 -11.96 30.10 -3.23
CA ALA A 53 -12.47 29.84 -4.58
C ALA A 53 -11.50 28.99 -5.44
N LEU A 54 -10.19 29.10 -5.21
CA LEU A 54 -9.19 28.27 -5.90
C LEU A 54 -9.20 26.84 -5.36
N ASN A 55 -9.24 26.69 -4.03
CA ASN A 55 -9.27 25.39 -3.38
C ASN A 55 -10.54 24.61 -3.77
N GLU A 56 -11.69 25.30 -3.84
CA GLU A 56 -12.96 24.75 -4.33
C GLU A 56 -12.86 24.26 -5.77
N ALA A 57 -12.33 25.09 -6.68
CA ALA A 57 -12.16 24.71 -8.08
C ALA A 57 -11.20 23.51 -8.25
N ILE A 58 -10.14 23.43 -7.44
CA ILE A 58 -9.20 22.30 -7.45
C ILE A 58 -9.86 21.03 -6.91
N CYS A 59 -10.57 21.11 -5.78
CA CYS A 59 -11.25 19.97 -5.20
C CYS A 59 -12.32 19.41 -6.15
N GLY A 60 -13.15 20.29 -6.74
CA GLY A 60 -14.13 19.88 -7.74
C GLY A 60 -13.51 19.21 -8.97
N LEU A 61 -12.38 19.74 -9.47
CA LEU A 61 -11.66 19.11 -10.60
C LEU A 61 -11.13 17.71 -10.26
N VAL A 62 -10.58 17.52 -9.05
CA VAL A 62 -10.06 16.23 -8.62
C VAL A 62 -11.19 15.21 -8.49
N GLU A 63 -12.32 15.61 -7.92
CA GLU A 63 -13.50 14.78 -7.70
C GLU A 63 -14.20 14.41 -9.02
N ASP A 64 -14.52 15.40 -9.86
CA ASP A 64 -15.23 15.23 -11.15
C ASP A 64 -14.54 14.25 -12.10
N PHE A 65 -13.21 14.23 -12.07
CA PHE A 65 -12.40 13.38 -12.94
C PHE A 65 -11.76 12.19 -12.23
N SER A 66 -12.00 12.05 -10.91
CA SER A 66 -11.37 11.06 -10.03
C SER A 66 -9.86 10.96 -10.29
N LEU A 67 -9.19 12.11 -10.32
CA LEU A 67 -7.80 12.24 -10.83
C LEU A 67 -6.78 11.55 -9.94
N VAL A 68 -7.08 11.43 -8.65
CA VAL A 68 -6.12 11.05 -7.64
C VAL A 68 -6.74 10.02 -6.71
N ALA A 69 -6.10 8.87 -6.63
CA ALA A 69 -6.29 7.87 -5.60
C ALA A 69 -4.91 7.39 -5.19
N PHE A 70 -4.70 7.16 -3.89
CA PHE A 70 -3.39 6.83 -3.35
C PHE A 70 -3.35 5.44 -2.73
N GLU A 71 -2.27 4.71 -3.03
CA GLU A 71 -1.86 3.55 -2.25
C GLU A 71 -0.95 3.98 -1.10
N THR A 72 -1.09 3.31 0.03
CA THR A 72 -0.33 3.59 1.26
C THR A 72 0.98 2.81 1.29
N LEU A 73 2.09 3.47 1.62
CA LEU A 73 3.40 2.81 1.75
C LEU A 73 4.12 3.16 3.06
N ALA A 74 4.37 2.13 3.87
CA ALA A 74 5.31 2.16 4.99
C ALA A 74 6.52 1.28 4.64
N VAL A 75 7.72 1.86 4.60
CA VAL A 75 8.94 1.14 4.14
C VAL A 75 9.44 0.14 5.19
N GLU A 76 9.14 0.39 6.47
CA GLU A 76 9.46 -0.52 7.57
C GLU A 76 8.58 -1.78 7.56
N ASP A 77 7.42 -1.72 6.89
CA ASP A 77 6.50 -2.85 6.78
C ASP A 77 6.70 -3.66 5.50
N LYS A 78 7.11 -4.91 5.67
CA LYS A 78 7.24 -5.88 4.56
C LYS A 78 5.90 -6.11 3.85
N GLN A 79 4.78 -6.14 4.57
CA GLN A 79 3.47 -6.41 3.95
C GLN A 79 3.05 -5.26 3.04
N SER A 80 3.24 -4.01 3.49
CA SER A 80 3.03 -2.80 2.68
C SER A 80 3.83 -2.79 1.38
N MET A 81 5.12 -3.15 1.45
CA MET A 81 5.95 -3.25 0.24
C MET A 81 5.47 -4.33 -0.73
N ILE A 82 5.06 -5.50 -0.22
CA ILE A 82 4.56 -6.60 -1.03
C ILE A 82 3.24 -6.22 -1.69
N HIS A 83 2.32 -5.60 -0.95
CA HIS A 83 1.05 -5.12 -1.47
C HIS A 83 1.25 -4.14 -2.64
N LEU A 84 2.07 -3.10 -2.44
CA LEU A 84 2.35 -2.12 -3.49
C LEU A 84 2.98 -2.77 -4.72
N THR A 85 3.92 -3.70 -4.53
CA THR A 85 4.57 -4.42 -5.64
C THR A 85 3.56 -5.24 -6.43
N ARG A 86 2.64 -5.95 -5.77
CA ARG A 86 1.56 -6.68 -6.44
C ARG A 86 0.61 -5.77 -7.21
N THR A 87 0.29 -4.61 -6.64
CA THR A 87 -0.53 -3.60 -7.31
C THR A 87 0.16 -3.09 -8.57
N ILE A 88 1.46 -2.81 -8.50
CA ILE A 88 2.29 -2.40 -9.65
C ILE A 88 2.35 -3.52 -10.70
N ASP A 89 2.63 -4.76 -10.30
CA ASP A 89 2.70 -5.91 -11.22
C ASP A 89 1.35 -6.15 -11.93
N ARG A 90 0.23 -5.94 -11.23
CA ARG A 90 -1.12 -6.05 -11.79
C ARG A 90 -1.37 -4.99 -12.87
N ILE A 91 -0.98 -3.75 -12.59
CA ILE A 91 -1.20 -2.60 -13.48
C ILE A 91 -0.27 -2.66 -14.70
N LEU A 92 0.97 -3.12 -14.52
CA LEU A 92 1.93 -3.33 -15.60
C LEU A 92 1.65 -4.61 -16.41
N GLY A 93 0.83 -5.52 -15.90
CA GLY A 93 0.48 -6.78 -16.55
C GLY A 93 1.49 -7.92 -16.34
N TYR A 94 2.49 -7.74 -15.47
CA TYR A 94 3.48 -8.78 -15.12
C TYR A 94 2.87 -10.03 -14.46
N VAL A 95 1.69 -9.88 -13.87
CA VAL A 95 0.89 -10.99 -13.30
C VAL A 95 0.51 -12.03 -14.37
N PHE A 96 0.35 -11.62 -15.64
CA PHE A 96 -0.24 -12.46 -16.70
C PHE A 96 0.77 -13.18 -17.60
N VAL A 97 2.02 -13.35 -17.19
CA VAL A 97 3.00 -14.13 -17.98
C VAL A 97 2.64 -15.62 -17.96
N GLN A 98 1.93 -16.05 -18.99
CA GLN A 98 1.57 -17.46 -19.21
C GLN A 98 2.79 -18.27 -19.63
N ALA A 99 2.87 -19.52 -19.16
CA ALA A 99 3.82 -20.48 -19.72
C ALA A 99 3.54 -20.63 -21.22
N PRO A 100 4.57 -20.65 -22.10
CA PRO A 100 4.34 -21.14 -23.44
C PRO A 100 3.81 -22.58 -23.34
N GLN A 101 2.62 -22.84 -23.88
CA GLN A 101 2.12 -24.20 -24.09
C GLN A 101 3.12 -24.90 -25.00
N THR A 102 3.98 -25.71 -24.40
CA THR A 102 4.91 -26.56 -25.14
C THR A 102 4.62 -27.98 -24.70
N ASP A 103 4.24 -28.79 -25.67
CA ASP A 103 4.07 -30.23 -25.54
C ASP A 103 5.37 -30.84 -24.99
N GLY A 104 5.41 -31.08 -23.67
CA GLY A 104 6.35 -31.95 -22.98
C GLY A 104 7.86 -31.65 -23.02
N ASN A 105 8.33 -30.65 -23.78
CA ASN A 105 9.77 -30.48 -24.02
C ASN A 105 10.21 -29.00 -24.10
N ALA A 106 9.94 -28.23 -23.04
CA ALA A 106 10.42 -26.86 -22.93
C ALA A 106 11.91 -26.80 -22.53
N PRO A 107 12.78 -26.07 -23.24
CA PRO A 107 14.10 -25.73 -22.71
C PRO A 107 13.92 -24.84 -21.49
N GLN A 108 14.67 -25.10 -20.42
CA GLN A 108 14.73 -24.23 -19.24
C GLN A 108 15.26 -22.86 -19.66
N GLY A 109 14.36 -21.94 -20.03
CA GLY A 109 14.69 -20.58 -20.42
C GLY A 109 15.35 -19.83 -19.25
N ILE A 110 16.39 -19.05 -19.58
CA ILE A 110 17.11 -18.16 -18.67
C ILE A 110 16.37 -16.81 -18.66
N GLY A 111 15.77 -16.43 -17.52
CA GLY A 111 15.10 -15.14 -17.31
C GLY A 111 13.72 -14.99 -17.98
N THR A 112 12.85 -14.17 -17.36
CA THR A 112 11.53 -13.59 -17.77
C THR A 112 10.46 -14.46 -18.48
N LEU A 113 10.78 -15.66 -18.96
CA LEU A 113 9.92 -16.60 -19.68
C LEU A 113 9.41 -17.74 -18.79
N ARG A 114 9.68 -17.68 -17.48
CA ARG A 114 9.11 -18.63 -16.52
C ARG A 114 7.67 -18.21 -16.23
N PRO A 115 6.70 -19.15 -16.25
CA PRO A 115 5.33 -18.84 -15.87
C PRO A 115 5.28 -18.26 -14.46
N ASN A 116 4.68 -17.08 -14.32
CA ASN A 116 4.50 -16.44 -13.03
C ASN A 116 3.17 -16.87 -12.38
N GLN A 117 2.97 -18.19 -12.28
CA GLN A 117 1.74 -18.78 -11.72
C GLN A 117 1.52 -18.35 -10.27
N ASP A 118 2.61 -18.15 -9.51
CA ASP A 118 2.56 -17.68 -8.12
C ASP A 118 2.00 -16.26 -8.04
N ALA A 119 2.43 -15.33 -8.90
CA ALA A 119 1.84 -13.98 -8.92
C ALA A 119 0.38 -13.99 -9.39
N LEU A 120 0.03 -14.83 -10.37
CA LEU A 120 -1.34 -14.99 -10.87
C LEU A 120 -2.29 -15.48 -9.76
N PHE A 121 -1.87 -16.51 -9.02
CA PHE A 121 -2.64 -17.04 -7.89
C PHE A 121 -2.73 -16.02 -6.76
N THR A 122 -1.61 -15.39 -6.43
CA THR A 122 -1.51 -14.41 -5.34
C THR A 122 -2.34 -13.15 -5.60
N SER A 123 -2.38 -12.64 -6.84
CA SER A 123 -3.24 -11.52 -7.21
C SER A 123 -4.72 -11.88 -7.23
N ALA A 124 -5.07 -13.16 -7.47
CA ALA A 124 -6.45 -13.64 -7.44
C ALA A 124 -6.98 -13.88 -6.01
N MET A 125 -6.10 -14.10 -5.02
CA MET A 125 -6.47 -14.29 -3.62
C MET A 125 -7.00 -13.02 -2.93
N GLY A 126 -7.04 -11.87 -3.61
CA GLY A 126 -7.57 -10.62 -3.07
C GLY A 126 -6.58 -9.89 -2.17
N ALA A 127 -7.08 -8.97 -1.35
CA ALA A 127 -6.27 -8.22 -0.40
C ALA A 127 -5.56 -9.17 0.57
N LEU A 128 -4.28 -8.90 0.84
CA LEU A 128 -3.55 -9.62 1.88
C LEU A 128 -4.29 -9.45 3.22
N PRO A 129 -4.52 -10.53 3.98
CA PRO A 129 -5.06 -10.43 5.33
C PRO A 129 -4.18 -9.50 6.17
N GLY A 130 -4.78 -8.50 6.84
CA GLY A 130 -4.08 -7.56 7.72
C GLY A 130 -3.37 -6.41 7.01
N HIS A 131 -3.74 -6.12 5.75
CA HIS A 131 -3.23 -4.95 5.02
C HIS A 131 -4.36 -4.09 4.44
N SER A 132 -5.44 -3.91 5.20
CA SER A 132 -6.45 -2.89 4.89
C SER A 132 -5.98 -1.51 5.34
N ILE A 133 -6.55 -0.44 4.80
CA ILE A 133 -6.20 0.94 5.18
C ILE A 133 -6.52 1.19 6.66
N GLN A 134 -7.56 0.53 7.19
CA GLN A 134 -7.91 0.55 8.62
C GLN A 134 -6.82 -0.09 9.47
N ASP A 135 -6.29 -1.26 9.07
CA ASP A 135 -5.18 -1.91 9.78
C ASP A 135 -3.91 -1.02 9.77
N ILE A 136 -3.68 -0.31 8.68
CA ILE A 136 -2.55 0.63 8.53
C ILE A 136 -2.75 1.85 9.43
N GLN A 137 -3.97 2.38 9.50
CA GLN A 137 -4.31 3.47 10.40
C GLN A 137 -4.11 3.05 11.86
N GLU A 138 -4.64 1.89 12.26
CA GLU A 138 -4.47 1.38 13.63
C GLU A 138 -2.99 1.18 13.98
N ARG A 139 -2.21 0.60 13.07
CA ARG A 139 -0.78 0.34 13.28
C ARG A 139 0.07 1.62 13.33
N TRP A 140 -0.13 2.55 12.41
CA TRP A 140 0.80 3.68 12.21
C TRP A 140 0.31 5.01 12.77
N VAL A 141 -0.99 5.16 13.01
CA VAL A 141 -1.62 6.38 13.53
C VAL A 141 -2.09 6.17 14.96
N ASP A 142 -3.00 5.23 15.21
CA ASP A 142 -3.74 5.19 16.48
C ASP A 142 -2.96 4.49 17.61
N SER A 143 -2.29 3.36 17.33
CA SER A 143 -1.73 2.47 18.37
C SER A 143 -0.26 2.09 18.12
N ARG A 144 0.54 3.01 17.55
CA ARG A 144 1.92 2.73 17.15
C ARG A 144 2.80 2.14 18.27
N GLU A 145 2.82 2.76 19.44
CA GLU A 145 3.68 2.32 20.54
C GLU A 145 3.35 0.91 21.03
N GLU A 146 2.07 0.55 21.01
CA GLU A 146 1.60 -0.77 21.43
C GLU A 146 2.02 -1.85 20.43
N TYR A 147 1.91 -1.55 19.13
CA TYR A 147 2.36 -2.42 18.05
C TYR A 147 3.88 -2.58 18.05
N ASP A 148 4.64 -1.50 18.18
CA ASP A 148 6.12 -1.54 18.24
C ASP A 148 6.60 -2.37 19.46
N ALA A 149 5.94 -2.22 20.61
CA ALA A 149 6.23 -3.01 21.81
C ALA A 149 5.81 -4.48 21.66
N TRP A 150 4.71 -4.76 20.94
CA TRP A 150 4.29 -6.11 20.62
C TRP A 150 5.26 -6.80 19.66
N GLU A 151 5.66 -6.16 18.56
CA GLU A 151 6.66 -6.68 17.61
C GLU A 151 8.00 -6.95 18.30
N SER A 152 8.46 -6.03 19.14
CA SER A 152 9.70 -6.20 19.92
C SER A 152 9.62 -7.40 20.89
N ARG A 153 8.45 -7.66 21.49
CA ARG A 153 8.25 -8.83 22.36
C ARG A 153 8.24 -10.13 21.56
N GLU A 154 7.59 -10.15 20.40
CA GLU A 154 7.54 -11.33 19.54
C GLU A 154 8.92 -11.67 18.97
N TRP A 155 9.67 -10.69 18.46
CA TRP A 155 11.06 -10.91 18.00
C TRP A 155 11.96 -11.46 19.09
N ARG A 156 11.81 -10.97 20.34
CA ARG A 156 12.58 -11.51 21.46
C ARG A 156 12.23 -12.97 21.74
N LYS A 157 10.95 -13.34 21.73
CA LYS A 157 10.52 -14.73 21.92
C LYS A 157 11.04 -15.63 20.80
N GLU A 158 10.92 -15.19 19.54
CA GLU A 158 11.39 -15.96 18.38
C GLU A 158 12.90 -16.17 18.43
N GLY A 159 13.68 -15.15 18.81
CA GLY A 159 15.13 -15.27 19.02
C GLY A 159 15.49 -16.26 20.13
N GLU A 160 14.78 -16.25 21.26
CA GLU A 160 14.97 -17.22 22.36
C GLU A 160 14.63 -18.66 21.93
N GLU A 161 13.60 -18.85 21.11
CA GLU A 161 13.23 -20.16 20.54
C GLU A 161 14.25 -20.66 19.51
N ALA A 162 14.75 -19.78 18.65
CA ALA A 162 15.79 -20.11 17.68
C ALA A 162 17.08 -20.58 18.37
N ALA A 163 17.50 -19.87 19.44
CA ALA A 163 18.67 -20.26 20.24
C ALA A 163 18.49 -21.61 20.95
N LYS A 164 17.27 -21.92 21.43
CA LYS A 164 16.95 -23.23 22.02
C LYS A 164 16.98 -24.36 20.99
N ARG A 165 16.52 -24.11 19.76
CA ARG A 165 16.59 -25.09 18.65
C ARG A 165 18.03 -25.38 18.26
N GLU A 166 18.88 -24.35 18.21
CA GLU A 166 20.32 -24.52 17.92
C GLU A 166 21.02 -25.36 19.01
N ASN A 167 20.73 -25.12 20.29
CA ASN A 167 21.27 -25.91 21.41
C ASN A 167 20.72 -27.34 21.50
N GLN A 168 19.57 -27.66 20.91
CA GLN A 168 19.04 -29.03 20.86
C GLN A 168 19.57 -29.85 19.67
N ASN A 169 20.09 -29.18 18.65
CA ASN A 169 20.65 -29.81 17.45
C ASN A 169 22.16 -30.09 17.54
N ASN A 170 22.81 -29.74 18.66
CA ASN A 170 24.23 -29.93 18.93
C ASN A 170 24.43 -30.84 20.15
#